data_AF-A0A914VPT4-F1
#
_entry.id   AF-A0A914VPT4-F1
#
_cell.length_a   1.000
_cell.length_b   1.000
_cell.length_c   1.000
_cell.angle_alpha   90.00
_cell.angle_beta   90.00
_cell.angle_gamma   90.00
#
_symmetry.space_group_name_H-M   'P 1'
#
loop_
_entity.id
_entity.type
_entity.pdbx_description
1 polymer ?
#
loop_
_entity_poly.entity_id
_entity_poly.type
_entity_poly.pdbx_seq_one_letter_code
_entity_poly.pdbx_strand_id
1 'polypeptide(L)'
;MFVKGFSHDEESCVKNGVGEEEGMFLLRFDRCGMKRSREISGVSVSATVIISFHRIFLTKVDRAYRISCFYMEAGKSVSQEIEV
;
A
#
# COMPACT_ATOMS: atom_id res chain seq x y z
N MET A 1 3.05 -22.10 3.19
CA MET A 1 2.64 -20.79 2.64
C MET A 1 3.88 -20.09 2.12
N PHE A 2 4.20 -20.30 0.85
CA PHE A 2 5.25 -19.56 0.14
C PHE A 2 4.53 -18.39 -0.53
N VAL A 3 4.70 -17.18 0.00
CA VAL A 3 4.22 -15.99 -0.70
C VAL A 3 5.20 -15.79 -1.84
N LYS A 4 4.91 -16.38 -3.00
CA LYS A 4 5.51 -15.95 -4.27
C LYS A 4 5.02 -14.51 -4.44
N GLY A 5 5.80 -13.57 -3.92
CA GLY A 5 5.32 -12.25 -3.57
C GLY A 5 5.24 -11.32 -4.77
N PHE A 6 4.29 -10.40 -4.73
CA PHE A 6 4.19 -9.25 -5.64
C PHE A 6 5.45 -8.36 -5.67
N SER A 7 6.38 -8.57 -4.74
CA SER A 7 7.71 -7.98 -4.74
C SER A 7 8.61 -8.45 -5.89
N HIS A 8 8.36 -9.65 -6.44
CA HIS A 8 9.12 -10.16 -7.58
C HIS A 8 8.45 -9.87 -8.93
N ASP A 9 7.19 -9.44 -8.92
CA ASP A 9 6.42 -9.17 -10.14
C ASP A 9 6.76 -7.79 -10.74
N GLU A 10 7.10 -6.82 -9.89
CA GLU A 10 7.48 -5.47 -10.32
C GLU A 10 8.65 -4.97 -9.46
N GLU A 11 9.74 -4.55 -10.11
CA GLU A 11 10.97 -4.09 -9.45
C GLU A 11 10.71 -2.86 -8.55
N SER A 12 9.70 -2.05 -8.87
CA SER A 12 9.29 -0.90 -8.05
C SER A 12 8.66 -1.29 -6.71
N CYS A 13 8.33 -2.56 -6.49
CA CYS A 13 7.75 -3.05 -5.24
C CYS A 13 8.81 -3.44 -4.19
N VAL A 14 10.09 -3.27 -4.51
CA VAL A 14 11.22 -3.52 -3.61
C VAL A 14 12.08 -2.28 -3.56
N LYS A 15 12.46 -1.86 -2.34
CA LYS A 15 13.46 -0.82 -2.13
C LYS A 15 14.57 -1.39 -1.25
N ASN A 16 15.80 -1.34 -1.74
CA ASN A 16 16.98 -1.72 -0.96
C ASN A 16 17.53 -0.47 -0.27
N GLY A 17 17.56 -0.47 1.06
CA GLY A 17 18.24 0.56 1.86
C GLY A 17 19.55 0.02 2.40
N VAL A 18 20.64 0.78 2.28
CA VAL A 18 21.92 0.46 2.92
C VAL A 18 22.29 1.65 3.81
N GLY A 19 22.20 1.47 5.13
CA GLY A 19 22.61 2.48 6.11
C GLY A 19 21.67 3.68 6.26
N GLU A 20 20.46 3.63 5.70
CA GLU A 20 19.41 4.64 5.96
C GLU A 20 18.71 4.32 7.29
N GLU A 21 18.70 5.27 8.23
CA GLU A 21 17.93 5.16 9.48
C GLU A 21 16.42 5.31 9.22
N GLU A 22 16.06 6.04 8.17
CA GLU A 22 14.68 6.26 7.73
C GLU A 22 14.53 5.98 6.24
N GLY A 23 13.47 5.27 5.87
CA GLY A 23 13.16 4.92 4.49
C GLY A 23 11.75 5.36 4.10
N MET A 24 11.64 6.15 3.03
CA MET A 24 10.35 6.40 2.39
C MET A 24 10.06 5.32 1.35
N PHE A 25 8.82 4.81 1.34
CA PHE A 25 8.30 3.88 0.35
C PHE A 25 7.01 4.44 -0.26
N LEU A 26 6.96 4.52 -1.58
CA LEU A 26 5.82 5.05 -2.34
C LEU A 26 5.07 3.91 -3.01
N LEU A 27 3.82 3.69 -2.59
CA LEU A 27 2.95 2.66 -3.15
C LEU A 27 1.95 3.28 -4.11
N ARG A 28 2.03 2.91 -5.39
CA ARG A 28 1.01 3.27 -6.37
C ARG A 28 -0.23 2.40 -6.15
N PHE A 29 -1.41 2.98 -6.35
CA PHE A 29 -2.67 2.22 -6.31
C PHE A 29 -2.64 1.06 -7.30
N ASP A 30 -3.27 -0.05 -6.92
CA ASP A 30 -3.42 -1.28 -7.71
C ASP A 30 -2.09 -1.96 -8.11
N ARG A 31 -0.98 -1.61 -7.45
CA ARG A 31 0.34 -2.25 -7.62
C ARG A 31 0.76 -3.01 -6.35
N CYS A 32 1.82 -3.82 -6.46
CA CYS A 32 2.46 -4.51 -5.33
C CYS A 32 1.52 -5.36 -4.45
N GLY A 33 0.47 -5.94 -5.03
CA GLY A 33 -0.47 -6.79 -4.29
C GLY A 33 -1.41 -6.05 -3.37
N MET A 34 -1.58 -4.74 -3.59
CA MET A 34 -2.52 -3.90 -2.85
C MET A 34 -3.95 -4.45 -2.98
N LYS A 35 -4.65 -4.52 -1.85
CA LYS A 35 -6.04 -4.99 -1.78
C LYS A 35 -6.97 -3.82 -1.58
N ARG A 36 -7.99 -3.74 -2.43
CA ARG A 36 -9.07 -2.75 -2.36
C ARG A 36 -10.36 -3.43 -1.88
N SER A 37 -10.98 -2.86 -0.86
CA SER A 37 -12.31 -3.22 -0.34
C SER A 37 -13.25 -2.03 -0.52
N ARG A 38 -14.44 -2.27 -1.06
CA ARG A 38 -15.49 -1.25 -1.12
C ARG A 38 -16.24 -1.26 0.20
N GLU A 39 -16.36 -0.09 0.81
CA GLU A 39 -17.11 0.14 2.05
C GLU A 39 -18.29 1.07 1.78
N ILE A 40 -19.23 1.16 2.72
CA ILE A 40 -20.46 1.95 2.57
C ILE A 40 -20.15 3.44 2.30
N SER A 41 -19.14 3.99 2.98
CA SER A 41 -18.80 5.41 2.92
C SER A 41 -17.53 5.70 2.11
N GLY A 42 -17.06 4.73 1.31
CA GLY A 42 -15.86 4.91 0.52
C GLY A 42 -15.12 3.61 0.20
N VAL A 43 -13.80 3.68 0.17
CA VAL A 43 -12.93 2.59 -0.24
C VAL A 43 -11.81 2.42 0.77
N SER A 44 -11.64 1.19 1.27
CA SER A 44 -10.50 0.81 2.08
C SER A 44 -9.43 0.17 1.20
N VAL A 45 -8.19 0.64 1.33
CA VAL A 45 -7.03 0.13 0.60
C VAL A 45 -6.03 -0.39 1.62
N SER A 46 -5.54 -1.61 1.42
CA SER A 46 -4.56 -2.22 2.32
C SER A 46 -3.40 -2.86 1.57
N ALA A 47 -2.21 -2.78 2.17
CA ALA A 47 -0.99 -3.39 1.66
C ALA A 47 -0.17 -3.96 2.82
N THR A 48 0.64 -4.99 2.54
CA THR A 48 1.56 -5.56 3.52
C THR A 48 2.98 -5.24 3.11
N VAL A 49 3.70 -4.51 3.95
CA VAL A 49 5.11 -4.18 3.76
C VAL A 49 5.94 -5.13 4.60
N ILE A 50 6.94 -5.75 3.98
CA ILE A 50 7.88 -6.65 4.66
C ILE A 50 9.23 -5.96 4.72
N ILE A 51 9.74 -5.76 5.93
CA ILE A 51 11.12 -5.29 6.14
C ILE A 51 11.96 -6.54 6.41
N SER A 52 12.87 -6.83 5.48
CA SER A 52 13.80 -7.95 5.58
C SER A 52 15.25 -7.46 5.69
N PHE A 53 16.02 -8.09 6.56
CA PHE A 53 17.45 -7.82 6.73
C PHE A 53 18.33 -8.70 5.84
N HIS A 54 17.75 -9.70 5.15
CA HIS A 54 18.48 -10.58 4.26
C HIS A 54 17.86 -10.60 2.85
N ARG A 55 18.67 -10.28 1.84
CA ARG A 55 18.21 -10.05 0.46
C ARG A 55 17.56 -11.26 -0.24
N ILE A 56 17.84 -12.47 0.23
CA ILE A 56 17.49 -13.73 -0.48
C ILE A 56 16.40 -14.52 0.25
N PHE A 57 16.30 -14.39 1.57
CA PHE A 57 15.41 -15.24 2.35
C PHE A 57 14.83 -14.47 3.53
N LEU A 58 13.59 -14.80 3.87
CA LEU A 58 12.94 -14.26 5.04
C LEU A 58 13.47 -14.94 6.30
N THR A 59 13.76 -14.15 7.31
CA THR A 59 14.29 -14.64 8.59
C THR A 59 13.31 -14.41 9.73
N LYS A 60 13.58 -15.00 10.90
CA LYS A 60 12.78 -14.79 12.11
C LYS A 60 12.76 -13.33 12.58
N VAL A 61 13.78 -12.54 12.23
CA VAL A 61 13.87 -11.13 12.66
C VAL A 61 13.13 -10.18 11.71
N ASP A 62 12.72 -10.65 10.54
CA ASP A 62 11.97 -9.86 9.58
C ASP A 62 10.57 -9.56 10.11
N ARG A 63 10.03 -8.39 9.71
CA ARG A 63 8.73 -7.93 10.19
C ARG A 63 7.80 -7.61 9.04
N ALA A 64 6.53 -7.99 9.19
CA ALA A 64 5.47 -7.67 8.25
C ALA A 64 4.51 -6.67 8.90
N TYR A 65 4.29 -5.55 8.22
CA TYR A 65 3.39 -4.48 8.64
C TYR A 65 2.22 -4.41 7.68
N ARG A 66 1.00 -4.52 8.19
CA ARG A 66 -0.21 -4.30 7.40
C ARG A 66 -0.62 -2.84 7.52
N ILE A 67 -0.54 -2.12 6.40
CA ILE A 67 -0.97 -0.72 6.28
C ILE A 67 -2.38 -0.71 5.71
N SER A 68 -3.25 0.15 6.25
CA SER A 68 -4.62 0.32 5.78
C SER A 68 -4.95 1.81 5.73
N CYS A 69 -5.45 2.26 4.58
CA CYS A 69 -5.88 3.63 4.33
C CYS A 69 -7.34 3.63 3.90
N PHE A 70 -8.16 4.49 4.50
CA PHE A 70 -9.56 4.65 4.13
C PHE A 70 -9.76 5.95 3.35
N TYR A 71 -10.33 5.84 2.15
CA TYR A 71 -10.65 6.96 1.27
C TYR A 71 -12.16 7.16 1.24
N MET A 72 -12.63 8.30 1.76
CA MET A 72 -14.06 8.64 1.71
C MET A 72 -14.45 9.08 0.30
N GLU A 73 -15.59 8.58 -0.18
CA GLU A 73 -16.18 9.05 -1.43
C GLU A 73 -16.87 10.40 -1.15
N ALA A 74 -16.27 11.49 -1.60
CA ALA A 74 -16.80 12.83 -1.34
C ALA A 74 -18.09 13.05 -2.15
N GLY A 75 -19.23 13.05 -1.47
CA GLY A 75 -20.49 13.54 -2.00
C GLY A 75 -20.44 15.07 -2.18
N LYS A 76 -19.80 15.56 -3.24
CA LYS A 76 -19.93 16.96 -3.63
C LYS A 76 -21.30 17.14 -4.27
N SER A 77 -22.29 17.62 -3.51
CA SER A 77 -23.50 18.17 -4.11
C SER A 77 -23.11 19.41 -4.92
N VAL A 78 -23.19 19.33 -6.25
CA VAL A 78 -23.03 20.48 -7.13
C VAL A 78 -24.25 21.39 -6.91
N SER A 79 -24.13 22.40 -6.06
CA SER A 79 -25.13 23.47 -5.98
C SER A 79 -24.90 24.41 -7.17
N GLN A 80 -25.64 24.23 -8.25
CA GLN A 80 -25.86 25.34 -9.18
C GLN A 80 -26.75 26.35 -8.47
N GLU A 81 -26.18 27.49 -8.07
CA GLU A 81 -26.98 28.69 -7.81
C GLU A 81 -27.56 29.14 -9.14
N ILE A 82 -28.86 28.88 -9.34
CA ILE A 82 -29.65 29.55 -10.37
C ILE A 82 -30.02 30.90 -9.76
N GLU A 83 -29.32 31.95 -10.18
CA GLU A 83 -29.68 33.34 -9.91
C GLU A 83 -30.95 33.67 -10.72
N VAL A 84 -32.04 34.06 -10.04
CA VAL A 84 -33.30 34.53 -10.65
C VAL A 84 -33.55 35.96 -10.23
#